data_AF-A0A5C7VCP5-F1
#
_entry.id   AF-A0A5C7VCP5-F1
#
_cell.length_a   1.000
_cell.length_b   1.000
_cell.length_c   1.000
_cell.angle_alpha   90.00
_cell.angle_beta   90.00
_cell.angle_gamma   90.00
#
_symmetry.space_group_name_H-M   'P 1'
#
loop_
_entity.id
_entity.type
_entity.pdbx_description
1 polymer ?
#
loop_
_entity_poly.entity_id
_entity_poly.type
_entity_poly.pdbx_seq_one_letter_code
_entity_poly.pdbx_strand_id
1 'polypeptide(L)'
;MNRNILSLLIAGALTASIYAVAQPKDTINDEHAHHDHSNHSIEQHKEQPTDQNQDHSHHNEHQHSSDHAISHEHDHAMDHSQHTTHSPEHSVSGADDHHHHHMDHDHIMDHEGTMIMGQNFDKLPSSCQSISEEVEITVRAGRKYSAKFPGTAFAFDQQQWKVKPCSKITWHFVNEDNIRHQFMMHGLPKYLYKLGMFHLEVTGPKTVSGTMIVPGKDETFLVHCDISHHMEKGMKAQLVVGKGGTDIPSIPGLTPYNLTDTYEAENLPKVGDKVESSKMVRQITQFTSDNLQTYGMMLIGILLGLLCIPFIKGILKLRKKTENNN
;
A
#
# COMPACT_ATOMS: atom_id res chain seq x y z
N MET A 1 20.42 -44.05 -61.30
CA MET A 1 20.70 -42.62 -61.07
C MET A 1 19.65 -41.81 -61.81
N ASN A 2 18.55 -41.42 -61.13
CA ASN A 2 17.44 -40.71 -61.73
C ASN A 2 17.34 -39.28 -61.16
N ARG A 3 17.29 -38.32 -62.06
CA ARG A 3 17.42 -36.86 -61.90
C ARG A 3 16.26 -36.16 -61.16
N ASN A 4 15.45 -36.89 -60.38
CA ASN A 4 14.26 -36.34 -59.73
C ASN A 4 14.43 -36.10 -58.22
N ILE A 5 15.58 -36.48 -57.64
CA ILE A 5 15.85 -36.29 -56.20
C ILE A 5 16.61 -34.98 -55.93
N LEU A 6 17.30 -34.42 -56.94
CA LEU A 6 18.11 -33.20 -56.76
C LEU A 6 17.28 -31.91 -56.75
N SER A 7 16.03 -31.93 -57.25
CA SER A 7 15.17 -30.73 -57.28
C SER A 7 14.40 -30.50 -55.98
N LEU A 8 14.33 -31.48 -55.08
CA LEU A 8 13.66 -31.32 -53.77
C LEU A 8 14.56 -30.71 -52.69
N LEU A 9 15.88 -30.63 -52.92
CA LEU A 9 16.85 -30.13 -51.94
C LEU A 9 17.15 -28.63 -52.04
N ILE A 10 16.64 -27.92 -53.05
CA ILE A 10 16.88 -26.47 -53.22
C ILE A 10 15.68 -25.61 -52.76
N ALA A 11 14.49 -26.19 -52.56
CA ALA A 11 13.31 -25.44 -52.08
C ALA A 11 13.26 -25.29 -50.54
N GLY A 12 14.11 -25.98 -49.79
CA GLY A 12 14.09 -25.99 -48.32
C GLY A 12 15.03 -25.00 -47.61
N ALA A 13 15.79 -24.20 -48.36
CA ALA A 13 16.85 -23.34 -47.79
C ALA A 13 16.56 -21.82 -47.89
N LEU A 14 15.35 -21.41 -48.28
CA LEU A 14 15.03 -19.99 -48.55
C LEU A 14 13.90 -19.39 -47.70
N THR A 15 13.42 -20.05 -46.64
CA THR A 15 12.36 -19.48 -45.78
C THR A 15 12.78 -19.24 -44.32
N ALA A 16 14.07 -19.26 -44.02
CA ALA A 16 14.58 -18.92 -42.69
C ALA A 16 15.40 -17.61 -42.72
N SER A 17 14.84 -16.50 -43.20
CA SER A 17 15.45 -15.15 -43.05
C SER A 17 14.49 -13.99 -43.41
N ILE A 18 13.22 -14.01 -43.02
CA ILE A 18 12.40 -12.77 -43.05
C ILE A 18 11.39 -12.78 -41.89
N TYR A 19 11.88 -12.70 -40.65
CA TYR A 19 11.14 -12.15 -39.51
C TYR A 19 12.14 -11.50 -38.55
N ALA A 20 12.91 -10.55 -39.06
CA ALA A 20 13.48 -9.49 -38.24
C ALA A 20 12.39 -8.41 -38.14
N VAL A 21 11.70 -8.36 -37.01
CA VAL A 21 10.82 -7.22 -36.69
C VAL A 21 11.72 -6.00 -36.54
N ALA A 22 11.63 -5.11 -37.52
CA ALA A 22 12.15 -3.76 -37.41
C ALA A 22 11.35 -3.02 -36.33
N GLN A 23 11.98 -2.70 -35.21
CA GLN A 23 11.46 -1.71 -34.28
C GLN A 23 11.61 -0.32 -34.93
N PRO A 24 10.58 0.54 -34.92
CA PRO A 24 10.77 1.94 -35.23
C PRO A 24 11.69 2.55 -34.16
N LYS A 25 12.77 3.14 -34.65
CA LYS A 25 13.81 3.81 -33.88
C LYS A 25 13.33 5.24 -33.65
N ASP A 26 12.59 5.46 -32.55
CA ASP A 26 12.32 6.81 -32.09
C ASP A 26 13.63 7.41 -31.59
N THR A 27 14.07 8.44 -32.29
CA THR A 27 15.22 9.27 -31.91
C THR A 27 14.71 10.25 -30.86
N ILE A 28 14.92 9.92 -29.60
CA ILE A 28 14.82 10.89 -28.51
C ILE A 28 16.20 11.56 -28.40
N ASN A 29 16.25 12.83 -28.78
CA ASN A 29 17.36 13.70 -28.44
C ASN A 29 17.34 13.90 -26.92
N ASP A 30 18.38 13.43 -26.23
CA ASP A 30 18.71 13.83 -24.88
C ASP A 30 19.27 15.26 -24.92
N GLU A 31 18.41 16.26 -24.68
CA GLU A 31 18.84 17.52 -24.09
C GLU A 31 18.42 17.51 -22.62
N HIS A 32 19.43 17.40 -21.75
CA HIS A 32 19.29 17.55 -20.30
C HIS A 32 18.86 18.98 -19.97
N ALA A 33 17.57 19.17 -19.66
CA ALA A 33 17.08 20.36 -18.99
C ALA A 33 16.75 20.01 -17.54
N HIS A 34 17.65 20.40 -16.63
CA HIS A 34 17.37 20.48 -15.20
C HIS A 34 16.26 21.52 -14.98
N HIS A 35 15.08 21.09 -14.55
CA HIS A 35 14.05 22.01 -14.06
C HIS A 35 14.10 22.06 -12.53
N ASP A 36 14.78 23.11 -12.07
CA ASP A 36 14.69 23.70 -10.74
C ASP A 36 13.35 24.45 -10.64
N HIS A 37 12.50 24.08 -9.69
CA HIS A 37 11.24 24.79 -9.40
C HIS A 37 11.42 25.67 -8.17
N SER A 38 12.16 26.77 -8.37
CA SER A 38 12.27 27.86 -7.41
C SER A 38 12.00 29.18 -8.12
N ASN A 39 10.73 29.58 -8.23
CA ASN A 39 10.32 30.99 -8.26
C ASN A 39 8.80 31.16 -8.42
N HIS A 40 8.15 31.67 -7.37
CA HIS A 40 6.98 32.54 -7.54
C HIS A 40 7.38 33.92 -7.02
N SER A 41 7.70 34.83 -7.95
CA SER A 41 7.85 36.25 -7.66
C SER A 41 6.47 36.91 -7.71
N ILE A 42 6.14 37.63 -6.63
CA ILE A 42 4.99 38.53 -6.54
C ILE A 42 5.38 39.87 -7.17
N GLU A 43 4.59 40.35 -8.12
CA GLU A 43 4.67 41.72 -8.64
C GLU A 43 4.10 42.72 -7.61
N GLN A 44 4.89 43.74 -7.29
CA GLN A 44 4.48 44.95 -6.57
C GLN A 44 4.35 46.14 -7.53
N HIS A 45 3.30 46.94 -7.32
CA HIS A 45 3.22 48.36 -7.66
C HIS A 45 2.39 49.03 -6.53
N LYS A 46 2.61 50.25 -6.02
CA LYS A 46 3.67 51.27 -6.06
C LYS A 46 3.23 52.38 -5.06
N GLU A 47 4.13 52.81 -4.15
CA GLU A 47 4.40 54.15 -3.51
C GLU A 47 3.21 55.05 -3.05
N GLN A 48 3.19 55.90 -1.99
CA GLN A 48 4.08 56.49 -0.95
C GLN A 48 3.19 57.51 -0.13
N PRO A 49 3.65 58.33 0.84
CA PRO A 49 4.49 58.15 2.04
C PRO A 49 3.92 58.92 3.28
N THR A 50 4.77 59.05 4.34
CA THR A 50 4.77 59.96 5.52
C THR A 50 4.56 59.24 6.86
N ASP A 51 5.25 59.54 7.96
CA ASP A 51 6.52 60.20 8.30
C ASP A 51 6.76 59.89 9.81
N GLN A 52 8.02 59.96 10.26
CA GLN A 52 8.46 60.25 11.64
C GLN A 52 8.41 59.22 12.80
N ASN A 53 9.64 58.92 13.24
CA ASN A 53 10.21 59.06 14.60
C ASN A 53 9.97 58.04 15.73
N GLN A 54 11.10 57.41 16.11
CA GLN A 54 11.73 57.34 17.43
C GLN A 54 10.95 56.82 18.66
N ASP A 55 11.50 55.71 19.15
CA ASP A 55 12.01 55.51 20.53
C ASP A 55 11.00 55.19 21.63
N HIS A 56 11.06 53.97 22.19
CA HIS A 56 10.46 53.69 23.51
C HIS A 56 11.24 52.64 24.31
N SER A 57 11.84 53.11 25.40
CA SER A 57 12.16 52.36 26.61
C SER A 57 10.91 52.10 27.47
N HIS A 58 10.83 50.88 28.02
CA HIS A 58 10.20 50.44 29.30
C HIS A 58 8.93 51.14 29.84
N HIS A 59 7.82 50.38 30.02
CA HIS A 59 7.32 49.84 31.31
C HIS A 59 5.84 49.37 31.25
N ASN A 60 5.57 48.26 31.95
CA ASN A 60 4.34 47.77 32.62
C ASN A 60 2.95 48.37 32.28
N GLU A 61 1.97 47.50 31.95
CA GLU A 61 0.85 47.13 32.85
C GLU A 61 -0.12 46.11 32.19
N HIS A 62 -0.81 45.34 33.02
CA HIS A 62 -1.77 44.29 32.67
C HIS A 62 -3.08 44.83 32.08
N GLN A 63 -3.64 44.18 31.04
CA GLN A 63 -5.08 43.88 30.93
C GLN A 63 -5.43 42.91 29.78
N HIS A 64 -6.58 42.26 29.96
CA HIS A 64 -7.18 41.15 29.20
C HIS A 64 -7.45 41.41 27.71
N SER A 65 -7.29 40.39 26.87
CA SER A 65 -8.36 39.69 26.11
C SER A 65 -7.86 39.10 24.79
N SER A 66 -8.37 37.91 24.49
CA SER A 66 -8.64 37.29 23.18
C SER A 66 -7.54 37.10 22.11
N ASP A 67 -7.59 35.88 21.56
CA ASP A 67 -7.23 35.46 20.19
C ASP A 67 -5.76 35.38 19.76
N HIS A 68 -5.19 34.16 19.82
CA HIS A 68 -4.06 33.72 18.98
C HIS A 68 -4.28 32.24 18.64
N ALA A 69 -4.59 31.79 17.41
CA ALA A 69 -3.84 31.91 16.16
C ALA A 69 -2.36 31.55 16.36
N ILE A 70 -2.04 30.26 16.29
CA ILE A 70 -0.67 29.74 16.35
C ILE A 70 -0.09 29.78 14.94
N SER A 71 0.81 30.73 14.69
CA SER A 71 1.76 30.70 13.58
C SER A 71 3.03 29.97 14.01
N HIS A 72 3.52 29.08 13.14
CA HIS A 72 4.80 28.39 13.24
C HIS A 72 5.97 29.33 12.91
N GLU A 73 6.98 29.39 13.78
CA GLU A 73 8.37 29.62 13.39
C GLU A 73 9.32 29.33 14.57
N HIS A 74 10.25 28.39 14.41
CA HIS A 74 11.51 28.34 15.17
C HIS A 74 12.60 27.77 14.27
N ASP A 75 13.42 28.69 13.74
CA ASP A 75 14.75 28.44 13.18
C ASP A 75 15.73 28.04 14.28
N HIS A 76 16.50 26.98 14.05
CA HIS A 76 17.80 26.80 14.69
C HIS A 76 18.85 26.38 13.65
N ALA A 77 19.73 27.33 13.35
CA ALA A 77 20.98 27.11 12.65
C ALA A 77 21.91 26.22 13.50
N MET A 78 22.46 25.15 12.91
CA MET A 78 23.49 24.29 13.51
C MET A 78 24.86 24.70 12.96
N ASP A 79 25.75 25.14 13.86
CA ASP A 79 27.15 25.43 13.63
C ASP A 79 27.98 24.12 13.65
N HIS A 80 28.72 23.87 12.57
CA HIS A 80 29.65 22.74 12.44
C HIS A 80 31.09 23.23 12.56
N SER A 81 31.59 23.38 13.78
CA SER A 81 33.00 23.66 13.99
C SER A 81 33.53 23.05 15.30
N GLN A 82 34.04 21.81 15.20
CA GLN A 82 35.33 21.37 15.77
C GLN A 82 35.55 19.85 15.56
N HIS A 83 36.42 19.52 14.61
CA HIS A 83 37.04 18.20 14.47
C HIS A 83 38.42 18.29 15.16
N THR A 84 38.62 17.58 16.27
CA THR A 84 39.97 17.28 16.76
C THR A 84 40.13 15.79 16.93
N THR A 85 40.98 15.25 16.07
CA THR A 85 41.52 13.90 16.02
C THR A 85 42.26 13.54 17.31
N HIS A 86 41.90 12.41 17.94
CA HIS A 86 42.86 11.56 18.65
C HIS A 86 42.36 10.10 18.67
N SER A 87 43.03 9.25 17.90
CA SER A 87 43.06 7.80 18.13
C SER A 87 43.98 7.49 19.31
N PRO A 88 43.66 6.45 20.07
CA PRO A 88 44.69 5.48 20.43
C PRO A 88 44.27 4.04 20.11
N GLU A 89 45.30 3.23 19.95
CA GLU A 89 45.33 1.89 19.40
C GLU A 89 44.78 0.81 20.36
N HIS A 90 44.35 -0.29 19.75
CA HIS A 90 44.22 -1.68 20.23
C HIS A 90 44.31 -2.01 21.73
N SER A 91 43.23 -2.59 22.26
CA SER A 91 43.32 -3.79 23.11
C SER A 91 42.08 -4.66 22.96
N VAL A 92 42.31 -5.95 22.73
CA VAL A 92 41.31 -7.02 22.67
C VAL A 92 40.96 -7.43 24.09
N SER A 93 39.69 -7.31 24.48
CA SER A 93 39.04 -8.23 25.45
C SER A 93 37.58 -7.85 25.70
N GLY A 94 36.68 -8.83 25.61
CA GLY A 94 35.49 -8.88 26.45
C GLY A 94 34.22 -8.31 25.84
N ALA A 95 33.25 -9.20 25.67
CA ALA A 95 31.86 -8.88 25.38
C ALA A 95 31.25 -7.95 26.43
N ASP A 96 30.57 -6.90 25.98
CA ASP A 96 29.23 -6.52 26.45
C ASP A 96 28.70 -5.39 25.58
N ASP A 97 27.93 -5.75 24.55
CA ASP A 97 27.18 -4.81 23.72
C ASP A 97 25.89 -4.47 24.47
N HIS A 98 25.98 -3.54 25.42
CA HIS A 98 24.82 -3.05 26.16
C HIS A 98 24.01 -2.10 25.28
N HIS A 99 23.19 -2.66 24.40
CA HIS A 99 22.10 -1.92 23.77
C HIS A 99 21.04 -1.60 24.83
N HIS A 100 21.05 -0.36 25.30
CA HIS A 100 20.01 0.19 26.16
C HIS A 100 18.70 0.31 25.38
N HIS A 101 17.87 -0.73 25.42
CA HIS A 101 16.47 -0.66 24.99
C HIS A 101 15.68 0.15 26.02
N HIS A 102 15.49 1.45 25.76
CA HIS A 102 14.46 2.23 26.43
C HIS A 102 13.09 1.75 25.93
N MET A 103 12.53 0.74 26.59
CA MET A 103 11.15 0.31 26.40
C MET A 103 10.26 1.30 27.16
N ASP A 104 9.81 2.36 26.49
CA ASP A 104 8.63 3.07 26.98
C ASP A 104 7.44 2.12 26.82
N HIS A 105 6.74 1.80 27.91
CA HIS A 105 5.70 0.76 27.93
C HIS A 105 4.53 1.04 26.97
N ASP A 106 4.44 2.25 26.44
CA ASP A 106 3.40 2.68 25.50
C ASP A 106 3.75 2.43 24.03
N HIS A 107 5.02 2.16 23.68
CA HIS A 107 5.45 1.96 22.30
C HIS A 107 6.32 0.72 22.15
N ILE A 108 5.80 -0.30 21.46
CA ILE A 108 6.54 -1.52 21.15
C ILE A 108 6.72 -1.57 19.64
N MET A 109 7.96 -1.52 19.17
CA MET A 109 8.34 -1.77 17.78
C MET A 109 9.19 -3.03 17.76
N ASP A 110 8.79 -4.05 16.98
CA ASP A 110 9.70 -5.15 16.67
C ASP A 110 10.47 -4.85 15.36
N HIS A 111 11.63 -5.49 15.20
CA HIS A 111 12.39 -5.40 13.94
C HIS A 111 11.72 -6.16 12.78
N GLU A 112 10.60 -6.83 13.03
CA GLU A 112 9.88 -7.69 12.09
C GLU A 112 8.64 -7.01 11.49
N GLY A 113 8.47 -5.70 11.71
CA GLY A 113 7.41 -4.90 11.12
C GLY A 113 6.09 -4.91 11.89
N THR A 114 6.12 -5.10 13.22
CA THR A 114 4.99 -4.83 14.10
C THR A 114 5.21 -3.60 14.99
N MET A 115 4.11 -2.87 15.22
CA MET A 115 4.04 -1.75 16.15
C MET A 115 2.82 -1.92 17.05
N ILE A 116 2.96 -1.58 18.32
CA ILE A 116 1.85 -1.34 19.25
C ILE A 116 2.03 0.06 19.85
N MET A 117 0.99 0.90 19.80
CA MET A 117 0.90 2.14 20.57
C MET A 117 -0.41 2.24 21.34
N GLY A 118 -0.38 2.83 22.54
CA GLY A 118 -1.57 3.00 23.38
C GLY A 118 -1.88 1.77 24.23
N GLN A 119 -0.88 0.96 24.55
CA GLN A 119 -1.07 -0.26 25.33
C GLN A 119 -1.49 0.09 26.76
N ASN A 120 -2.62 -0.46 27.21
CA ASN A 120 -3.14 -0.22 28.54
C ASN A 120 -3.82 -1.47 29.13
N PHE A 121 -3.20 -2.04 30.16
CA PHE A 121 -3.67 -3.27 30.81
C PHE A 121 -4.52 -3.03 32.06
N ASP A 122 -4.32 -1.89 32.73
CA ASP A 122 -4.76 -1.70 34.12
C ASP A 122 -5.13 -0.25 34.49
N LYS A 123 -4.69 0.77 33.73
CA LYS A 123 -4.96 2.17 34.03
C LYS A 123 -6.37 2.57 33.59
N LEU A 124 -7.27 2.70 34.55
CA LEU A 124 -8.66 3.09 34.28
C LEU A 124 -8.76 4.53 33.76
N PRO A 125 -9.57 4.80 32.72
CA PRO A 125 -10.01 6.15 32.41
C PRO A 125 -10.70 6.79 33.63
N SER A 126 -10.56 8.11 33.82
CA SER A 126 -11.19 8.87 34.91
C SER A 126 -12.71 8.70 35.00
N SER A 127 -13.37 8.38 33.88
CA SER A 127 -14.79 8.07 33.80
C SER A 127 -15.17 6.69 34.34
N CYS A 128 -14.20 5.84 34.68
CA CYS A 128 -14.41 4.43 35.05
C CYS A 128 -14.06 4.19 36.51
N GLN A 129 -15.00 3.59 37.25
CA GLN A 129 -14.76 3.14 38.62
C GLN A 129 -14.11 1.74 38.67
N SER A 130 -14.45 0.89 37.70
CA SER A 130 -13.92 -0.46 37.53
C SER A 130 -14.02 -0.89 36.06
N ILE A 131 -13.35 -1.99 35.70
CA ILE A 131 -13.59 -2.68 34.44
C ILE A 131 -14.99 -3.30 34.46
N SER A 132 -15.78 -3.07 33.41
CA SER A 132 -17.15 -3.60 33.30
C SER A 132 -17.19 -5.00 32.70
N GLU A 133 -16.26 -5.31 31.81
CA GLU A 133 -16.05 -6.62 31.20
C GLU A 133 -14.66 -6.69 30.55
N GLU A 134 -14.16 -7.92 30.37
CA GLU A 134 -12.97 -8.21 29.58
C GLU A 134 -13.41 -8.90 28.28
N VAL A 135 -12.96 -8.39 27.14
CA VAL A 135 -13.40 -8.86 25.82
C VAL A 135 -12.17 -9.08 24.95
N GLU A 136 -12.13 -10.23 24.27
CA GLU A 136 -11.14 -10.50 23.23
C GLU A 136 -11.81 -10.40 21.86
N ILE A 137 -11.23 -9.60 20.96
CA ILE A 137 -11.76 -9.38 19.62
C ILE A 137 -10.67 -9.66 18.61
N THR A 138 -10.89 -10.66 17.75
CA THR A 138 -10.03 -10.91 16.59
C THR A 138 -10.54 -10.10 15.40
N VAL A 139 -9.65 -9.29 14.83
CA VAL A 139 -9.90 -8.48 13.64
C VAL A 139 -9.00 -8.99 12.54
N ARG A 140 -9.58 -9.35 11.40
CA ARG A 140 -8.81 -9.84 10.25
C ARG A 140 -8.84 -8.79 9.15
N ALA A 141 -7.68 -8.38 8.68
CA ALA A 141 -7.53 -7.41 7.60
C ALA A 141 -7.01 -8.07 6.34
N GLY A 142 -7.52 -7.62 5.20
CA GLY A 142 -6.94 -7.93 3.91
C GLY A 142 -7.87 -7.68 2.73
N ARG A 143 -7.34 -7.91 1.53
CA ARG A 143 -8.08 -7.75 0.27
C ARG A 143 -9.30 -8.66 0.17
N LYS A 144 -9.24 -9.88 0.72
CA LYS A 144 -10.35 -10.83 0.59
C LYS A 144 -11.65 -10.33 1.24
N TYR A 145 -11.55 -9.48 2.26
CA TYR A 145 -12.70 -8.94 2.99
C TYR A 145 -13.39 -7.78 2.26
N SER A 146 -12.73 -7.19 1.26
CA SER A 146 -13.30 -6.09 0.45
C SER A 146 -14.26 -6.59 -0.63
N ALA A 147 -14.25 -7.88 -0.95
CA ALA A 147 -15.05 -8.47 -2.03
C ALA A 147 -16.56 -8.22 -1.92
N LYS A 148 -17.08 -8.02 -0.70
CA LYS A 148 -18.50 -7.70 -0.42
C LYS A 148 -18.85 -6.22 -0.61
N PHE A 149 -17.87 -5.35 -0.83
CA PHE A 149 -18.06 -3.90 -0.90
C PHE A 149 -17.55 -3.35 -2.25
N PRO A 150 -18.46 -3.11 -3.21
CA PRO A 150 -18.09 -2.55 -4.50
C PRO A 150 -17.27 -1.27 -4.37
N GLY A 151 -16.23 -1.12 -5.19
CA GLY A 151 -15.35 0.05 -5.18
C GLY A 151 -14.30 0.09 -4.06
N THR A 152 -14.24 -0.92 -3.20
CA THR A 152 -13.20 -1.04 -2.16
C THR A 152 -12.10 -2.03 -2.58
N ALA A 153 -10.90 -1.86 -2.03
CA ALA A 153 -9.78 -2.78 -2.26
C ALA A 153 -9.37 -3.53 -0.99
N PHE A 154 -9.57 -2.92 0.17
CA PHE A 154 -9.17 -3.45 1.47
C PHE A 154 -10.31 -3.29 2.47
N ALA A 155 -10.47 -4.25 3.37
CA ALA A 155 -11.42 -4.14 4.46
C ALA A 155 -10.96 -4.95 5.68
N PHE A 156 -11.54 -4.63 6.82
CA PHE A 156 -11.62 -5.55 7.95
C PHE A 156 -12.73 -6.59 7.69
N ASP A 157 -12.65 -7.74 8.33
CA ASP A 157 -13.66 -8.79 8.26
C ASP A 157 -15.03 -8.32 8.78
N GLN A 158 -15.01 -7.46 9.79
CA GLN A 158 -16.17 -6.81 10.39
C GLN A 158 -16.06 -5.28 10.33
N GLN A 159 -17.22 -4.64 10.18
CA GLN A 159 -17.33 -3.17 10.02
C GLN A 159 -17.77 -2.49 11.32
N GLN A 160 -18.20 -3.27 12.31
CA GLN A 160 -18.66 -2.77 13.59
C GLN A 160 -18.44 -3.78 14.70
N TRP A 161 -17.97 -3.28 15.85
CA TRP A 161 -17.97 -4.00 17.12
C TRP A 161 -18.75 -3.20 18.17
N LYS A 162 -19.36 -3.90 19.13
CA LYS A 162 -20.10 -3.28 20.24
C LYS A 162 -19.55 -3.80 21.57
N VAL A 163 -19.30 -2.88 22.50
CA VAL A 163 -18.79 -3.19 23.85
C VAL A 163 -19.50 -2.32 24.88
N LYS A 164 -19.48 -2.72 26.15
CA LYS A 164 -19.93 -1.86 27.24
C LYS A 164 -18.96 -0.69 27.46
N PRO A 165 -19.40 0.40 28.12
CA PRO A 165 -18.48 1.39 28.64
C PRO A 165 -17.54 0.77 29.70
N CYS A 166 -16.32 1.27 29.80
CA CYS A 166 -15.28 0.74 30.71
C CYS A 166 -14.86 -0.72 30.47
N SER A 167 -15.04 -1.25 29.26
CA SER A 167 -14.53 -2.59 28.90
C SER A 167 -13.02 -2.59 28.68
N LYS A 168 -12.33 -3.63 29.16
CA LYS A 168 -10.95 -3.94 28.78
C LYS A 168 -10.98 -4.82 27.54
N ILE A 169 -10.47 -4.32 26.43
CA ILE A 169 -10.50 -5.01 25.13
C ILE A 169 -9.09 -5.43 24.77
N THR A 170 -8.89 -6.72 24.54
CA THR A 170 -7.70 -7.25 23.87
C THR A 170 -8.03 -7.48 22.40
N TRP A 171 -7.37 -6.73 21.54
CA TRP A 171 -7.48 -6.85 20.10
C TRP A 171 -6.42 -7.83 19.59
N HIS A 172 -6.84 -8.79 18.76
CA HIS A 172 -5.94 -9.64 17.98
C HIS A 172 -6.05 -9.22 16.52
N PHE A 173 -5.12 -8.38 16.08
CA PHE A 173 -5.09 -7.88 14.72
C PHE A 173 -4.30 -8.82 13.81
N VAL A 174 -5.02 -9.51 12.93
CA VAL A 174 -4.47 -10.48 11.98
C VAL A 174 -4.42 -9.82 10.61
N ASN A 175 -3.21 -9.55 10.12
CA ASN A 175 -3.00 -9.21 8.73
C ASN A 175 -2.88 -10.49 7.91
N GLU A 176 -3.69 -10.64 6.87
CA GLU A 176 -3.67 -11.79 5.97
C GLU A 176 -3.15 -11.45 4.55
N ASP A 177 -2.82 -10.19 4.30
CA ASP A 177 -2.17 -9.74 3.07
C ASP A 177 -0.64 -9.70 3.21
N ASN A 178 0.06 -9.64 2.09
CA ASN A 178 1.52 -9.43 2.04
C ASN A 178 1.93 -7.95 2.12
N ILE A 179 0.99 -7.04 2.34
CA ILE A 179 1.25 -5.61 2.50
C ILE A 179 1.02 -5.19 3.94
N ARG A 180 1.57 -4.06 4.35
CA ARG A 180 1.35 -3.51 5.68
C ARG A 180 -0.10 -3.05 5.87
N HIS A 181 -0.71 -3.44 6.99
CA HIS A 181 -1.98 -2.88 7.45
C HIS A 181 -1.83 -2.39 8.88
N GLN A 182 -2.70 -1.45 9.25
CA GLN A 182 -2.76 -0.87 10.58
C GLN A 182 -4.21 -0.93 11.07
N PHE A 183 -4.36 -1.01 12.39
CA PHE A 183 -5.61 -0.88 13.11
C PHE A 183 -5.45 0.31 14.04
N MET A 184 -6.12 1.42 13.71
CA MET A 184 -6.00 2.70 14.38
C MET A 184 -7.36 3.15 14.87
N MET A 185 -7.40 3.65 16.10
CA MET A 185 -8.55 4.31 16.69
C MET A 185 -8.11 5.63 17.31
N HIS A 186 -8.78 6.73 16.92
CA HIS A 186 -8.60 8.06 17.52
C HIS A 186 -9.73 8.39 18.49
N GLY A 187 -9.57 9.49 19.24
CA GLY A 187 -10.60 10.03 20.13
C GLY A 187 -10.50 9.53 21.58
N LEU A 188 -9.46 8.77 21.91
CA LEU A 188 -9.23 8.28 23.26
C LEU A 188 -8.69 9.38 24.18
N PRO A 189 -8.86 9.28 25.51
CA PRO A 189 -8.40 10.30 26.43
C PRO A 189 -6.88 10.50 26.38
N LYS A 190 -6.43 11.69 25.97
CA LYS A 190 -5.00 12.02 25.74
C LYS A 190 -4.10 11.89 26.96
N TYR A 191 -4.66 11.97 28.17
CA TYR A 191 -3.91 11.77 29.42
C TYR A 191 -3.54 10.30 29.66
N LEU A 192 -4.20 9.38 28.95
CA LEU A 192 -4.03 7.94 29.11
C LEU A 192 -3.43 7.29 27.86
N TYR A 193 -3.85 7.76 26.69
CA TYR A 193 -3.40 7.29 25.39
C TYR A 193 -2.60 8.40 24.71
N LYS A 194 -1.35 8.14 24.35
CA LYS A 194 -0.52 9.14 23.65
C LYS A 194 -1.21 9.56 22.36
N LEU A 195 -1.25 10.87 22.11
CA LEU A 195 -1.99 11.51 21.01
C LEU A 195 -3.51 11.21 20.98
N GLY A 196 -4.06 10.55 22.02
CA GLY A 196 -5.45 10.12 22.08
C GLY A 196 -5.76 8.98 21.12
N MET A 197 -4.82 8.05 20.93
CA MET A 197 -4.93 7.00 19.93
C MET A 197 -4.46 5.62 20.41
N PHE A 198 -5.02 4.56 19.81
CA PHE A 198 -4.60 3.17 20.00
C PHE A 198 -4.31 2.54 18.64
N HIS A 199 -3.09 2.04 18.46
CA HIS A 199 -2.53 1.64 17.18
C HIS A 199 -1.93 0.24 17.23
N LEU A 200 -2.26 -0.58 16.25
CA LEU A 200 -1.59 -1.84 15.96
C LEU A 200 -1.15 -1.86 14.49
N GLU A 201 0.08 -2.24 14.23
CA GLU A 201 0.64 -2.34 12.88
C GLU A 201 1.21 -3.73 12.65
N VAL A 202 1.01 -4.25 11.44
CA VAL A 202 1.64 -5.49 11.01
C VAL A 202 1.97 -5.42 9.52
N THR A 203 3.22 -5.73 9.16
CA THR A 203 3.65 -5.93 7.78
C THR A 203 3.63 -7.41 7.40
N GLY A 204 2.88 -7.75 6.35
CA GLY A 204 2.75 -9.12 5.86
C GLY A 204 1.86 -10.02 6.72
N PRO A 205 1.74 -11.32 6.39
CA PRO A 205 0.84 -12.22 7.09
C PRO A 205 1.35 -12.53 8.50
N LYS A 206 0.81 -11.83 9.50
CA LYS A 206 1.19 -11.98 10.93
C LYS A 206 0.04 -11.47 11.81
N THR A 207 0.10 -11.83 13.08
CA THR A 207 -0.84 -11.36 14.11
C THR A 207 -0.08 -10.53 15.14
N VAL A 208 -0.64 -9.38 15.52
CA VAL A 208 -0.21 -8.60 16.68
C VAL A 208 -1.38 -8.45 17.62
N SER A 209 -1.11 -8.34 18.92
CA SER A 209 -2.16 -8.13 19.91
C SER A 209 -1.85 -6.94 20.80
N GLY A 210 -2.88 -6.16 21.12
CA GLY A 210 -2.77 -5.08 22.07
C GLY A 210 -4.05 -4.92 22.87
N THR A 211 -3.94 -4.30 24.04
CA THR A 211 -5.02 -4.17 25.01
C THR A 211 -5.24 -2.70 25.32
N MET A 212 -6.51 -2.30 25.39
CA MET A 212 -6.94 -0.96 25.77
C MET A 212 -8.18 -1.03 26.66
N ILE A 213 -8.49 0.05 27.35
CA ILE A 213 -9.69 0.22 28.17
C ILE A 213 -10.48 1.39 27.60
N VAL A 214 -11.70 1.14 27.13
CA VAL A 214 -12.55 2.21 26.58
C VAL A 214 -13.10 3.11 27.68
N PRO A 215 -13.38 4.40 27.41
CA PRO A 215 -14.01 5.29 28.38
C PRO A 215 -15.40 4.82 28.83
N GLY A 216 -15.91 5.46 29.88
CA GLY A 216 -17.22 5.16 30.50
C GLY A 216 -18.41 5.84 29.82
N LYS A 217 -18.16 6.63 28.76
CA LYS A 217 -19.20 7.37 28.04
C LYS A 217 -19.71 6.56 26.84
N ASP A 218 -20.99 6.73 26.51
CA ASP A 218 -21.56 6.28 25.23
C ASP A 218 -20.90 7.05 24.08
N GLU A 219 -20.16 6.36 23.21
CA GLU A 219 -19.39 6.97 22.13
C GLU A 219 -19.16 5.99 20.97
N THR A 220 -19.02 6.51 19.76
CA THR A 220 -18.68 5.72 18.57
C THR A 220 -17.32 6.19 18.06
N PHE A 221 -16.36 5.27 17.98
CA PHE A 221 -15.01 5.55 17.51
C PHE A 221 -14.82 5.04 16.08
N LEU A 222 -14.21 5.86 15.23
CA LEU A 222 -13.72 5.39 13.94
C LEU A 222 -12.53 4.45 14.17
N VAL A 223 -12.60 3.29 13.54
CA VAL A 223 -11.50 2.34 13.43
C VAL A 223 -11.09 2.28 11.96
N HIS A 224 -9.81 2.49 11.65
CA HIS A 224 -9.34 2.49 10.27
C HIS A 224 -7.90 2.00 10.16
N CYS A 225 -7.46 1.77 8.93
CA CYS A 225 -6.03 1.69 8.66
C CYS A 225 -5.45 3.09 8.56
N ASP A 226 -4.36 3.37 9.27
CA ASP A 226 -3.71 4.69 9.25
C ASP A 226 -2.89 4.95 7.97
N ILE A 227 -2.75 3.93 7.11
CA ILE A 227 -2.33 4.12 5.71
C ILE A 227 -3.50 4.75 4.96
N SER A 228 -3.39 6.05 4.64
CA SER A 228 -4.47 6.85 4.05
C SER A 228 -5.09 6.17 2.83
N HIS A 229 -4.28 5.59 1.95
CA HIS A 229 -4.78 4.93 0.74
C HIS A 229 -5.53 3.62 1.02
N HIS A 230 -5.25 2.94 2.13
CA HIS A 230 -5.99 1.74 2.54
C HIS A 230 -7.34 2.15 3.15
N MET A 231 -7.34 3.20 3.96
CA MET A 231 -8.56 3.81 4.49
C MET A 231 -9.49 4.31 3.37
N GLU A 232 -8.97 5.09 2.41
CA GLU A 232 -9.71 5.59 1.25
C GLU A 232 -10.32 4.46 0.44
N LYS A 233 -9.57 3.36 0.28
CA LYS A 233 -10.03 2.14 -0.42
C LYS A 233 -10.86 1.21 0.44
N GLY A 234 -11.45 1.70 1.53
CA GLY A 234 -12.51 1.01 2.27
C GLY A 234 -12.11 0.39 3.61
N MET A 235 -10.85 0.49 4.05
CA MET A 235 -10.43 -0.11 5.33
C MET A 235 -10.84 0.78 6.51
N LYS A 236 -12.13 0.79 6.81
CA LYS A 236 -12.81 1.53 7.87
C LYS A 236 -13.84 0.63 8.56
N ALA A 237 -14.06 0.89 9.84
CA ALA A 237 -15.04 0.27 10.72
C ALA A 237 -15.36 1.24 11.88
N GLN A 238 -16.28 0.85 12.76
CA GLN A 238 -16.54 1.59 14.00
C GLN A 238 -16.56 0.68 15.24
N LEU A 239 -16.07 1.21 16.35
CA LEU A 239 -16.33 0.65 17.67
C LEU A 239 -17.43 1.46 18.35
N VAL A 240 -18.52 0.79 18.72
CA VAL A 240 -19.63 1.39 19.46
C VAL A 240 -19.50 1.03 20.93
N VAL A 241 -19.28 2.03 21.77
CA VAL A 241 -19.22 1.90 23.23
C VAL A 241 -20.57 2.28 23.82
N GLY A 242 -21.14 1.37 24.62
CA GLY A 242 -22.46 1.54 25.23
C GLY A 242 -23.56 1.74 24.19
N LYS A 243 -24.29 2.85 24.26
CA LYS A 243 -25.33 3.20 23.27
C LYS A 243 -24.77 3.73 21.95
N GLY A 244 -23.48 4.08 21.91
CA GLY A 244 -22.86 4.76 20.78
C GLY A 244 -23.09 6.26 20.76
N GLY A 245 -22.26 6.94 19.99
CA GLY A 245 -22.42 8.33 19.59
C GLY A 245 -23.08 8.44 18.21
N THR A 246 -22.63 9.43 17.42
CA THR A 246 -23.05 9.54 16.02
C THR A 246 -22.37 8.46 15.18
N ASP A 247 -23.10 7.90 14.22
CA ASP A 247 -22.54 6.94 13.26
C ASP A 247 -21.44 7.57 12.42
N ILE A 248 -20.37 6.82 12.21
CA ILE A 248 -19.23 7.29 11.42
C ILE A 248 -19.58 7.16 9.94
N PRO A 249 -19.51 8.23 9.14
CA PRO A 249 -19.91 8.17 7.73
C PRO A 249 -18.95 7.35 6.89
N SER A 250 -19.43 6.85 5.74
CA SER A 250 -18.63 6.15 4.73
C SER A 250 -17.91 4.88 5.23
N ILE A 251 -18.49 4.16 6.19
CA ILE A 251 -18.04 2.81 6.55
C ILE A 251 -18.69 1.82 5.56
N PRO A 252 -17.90 1.06 4.77
CA PRO A 252 -18.45 0.17 3.76
C PRO A 252 -19.48 -0.81 4.34
N GLY A 253 -20.67 -0.86 3.73
CA GLY A 253 -21.75 -1.76 4.13
C GLY A 253 -22.40 -1.46 5.48
N LEU A 254 -22.03 -0.37 6.15
CA LEU A 254 -22.64 0.04 7.43
C LEU A 254 -23.31 1.41 7.33
N THR A 255 -22.58 2.41 6.83
CA THR A 255 -23.08 3.79 6.74
C THR A 255 -22.97 4.33 5.32
N PRO A 256 -23.87 5.24 4.90
CA PRO A 256 -23.82 5.84 3.57
C PRO A 256 -22.51 6.59 3.32
N TYR A 257 -22.09 6.66 2.05
CA TYR A 257 -20.98 7.50 1.64
C TYR A 257 -21.34 8.98 1.85
N ASN A 258 -20.39 9.75 2.41
CA ASN A 258 -20.57 11.18 2.65
C ASN A 258 -20.57 11.97 1.34
N LEU A 259 -19.80 11.50 0.37
CA LEU A 259 -19.71 12.03 -0.98
C LEU A 259 -19.88 10.86 -1.94
N THR A 260 -20.93 10.89 -2.74
CA THR A 260 -21.15 9.89 -3.79
C THR A 260 -20.84 10.56 -5.11
N ASP A 261 -19.81 10.09 -5.81
CA ASP A 261 -19.56 10.55 -7.17
C ASP A 261 -20.73 10.13 -8.06
N THR A 262 -21.29 11.09 -8.78
CA THR A 262 -22.29 10.83 -9.82
C THR A 262 -21.58 10.94 -11.15
N TYR A 263 -21.36 9.79 -11.78
CA TYR A 263 -20.88 9.74 -13.16
C TYR A 263 -22.10 9.70 -14.07
N GLU A 264 -22.48 10.85 -14.63
CA GLU A 264 -23.52 10.87 -15.64
C GLU A 264 -23.00 10.15 -16.89
N ALA A 265 -23.64 9.02 -17.23
CA ALA A 265 -23.25 8.14 -18.33
C ALA A 265 -23.56 8.75 -19.72
N GLU A 266 -23.68 10.07 -19.82
CA GLU A 266 -24.19 10.76 -21.01
C GLU A 266 -23.23 10.66 -22.21
N ASN A 267 -21.96 10.32 -21.97
CA ASN A 267 -20.96 10.11 -23.02
C ASN A 267 -20.28 8.73 -22.99
N LEU A 268 -20.82 7.76 -22.24
CA LEU A 268 -20.36 6.38 -22.34
C LEU A 268 -21.08 5.71 -23.52
N PRO A 269 -20.36 5.06 -24.46
CA PRO A 269 -21.00 4.29 -25.52
C PRO A 269 -21.95 3.27 -24.89
N LYS A 270 -23.25 3.39 -25.15
CA LYS A 270 -24.25 2.45 -24.66
C LYS A 270 -23.91 1.06 -25.20
N VAL A 271 -23.65 0.10 -24.31
CA VAL A 271 -23.49 -1.32 -24.67
C VAL A 271 -24.86 -1.85 -25.06
N GLY A 272 -25.26 -1.57 -26.29
CA GLY A 272 -26.63 -1.79 -26.74
C GLY A 272 -27.03 -0.67 -27.67
N ASP A 273 -26.41 -0.64 -28.85
CA ASP A 273 -27.14 -0.62 -30.11
C ASP A 273 -26.12 -0.66 -31.25
N LYS A 274 -26.17 -1.79 -31.99
CA LYS A 274 -25.32 -2.14 -33.13
C LYS A 274 -23.84 -2.29 -32.77
N VAL A 275 -23.42 -3.55 -32.61
CA VAL A 275 -22.04 -3.96 -32.86
C VAL A 275 -21.76 -3.70 -34.35
N GLU A 276 -21.53 -2.44 -34.70
CA GLU A 276 -20.67 -2.17 -35.83
C GLU A 276 -19.30 -2.62 -35.35
N SER A 277 -18.92 -3.80 -35.82
CA SER A 277 -17.65 -4.46 -35.54
C SER A 277 -16.53 -3.47 -35.84
N SER A 278 -16.14 -2.68 -34.84
CA SER A 278 -15.09 -1.70 -34.99
C SER A 278 -13.86 -2.47 -35.44
N LYS A 279 -13.06 -1.86 -36.32
CA LYS A 279 -11.81 -2.46 -36.81
C LYS A 279 -11.01 -3.07 -35.65
N MET A 280 -11.03 -2.42 -34.49
CA MET A 280 -10.37 -2.87 -33.28
C MET A 280 -10.96 -4.17 -32.70
N VAL A 281 -12.29 -4.30 -32.60
CA VAL A 281 -12.93 -5.55 -32.14
C VAL A 281 -12.63 -6.70 -33.11
N ARG A 282 -12.72 -6.44 -34.42
CA ARG A 282 -12.32 -7.42 -35.45
C ARG A 282 -10.86 -7.83 -35.32
N GLN A 283 -9.98 -6.87 -35.09
CA GLN A 283 -8.55 -7.10 -34.98
C GLN A 283 -8.19 -7.86 -33.69
N ILE A 284 -8.88 -7.60 -32.57
CA ILE A 284 -8.72 -8.35 -31.33
C ILE A 284 -9.25 -9.79 -31.51
N THR A 285 -10.44 -9.97 -32.10
CA THR A 285 -10.99 -11.30 -32.36
C THR A 285 -10.09 -12.11 -33.30
N GLN A 286 -9.59 -11.48 -34.37
CA GLN A 286 -8.70 -12.11 -35.35
C GLN A 286 -7.31 -12.41 -34.77
N PHE A 287 -6.75 -11.51 -33.96
CA PHE A 287 -5.51 -11.77 -33.23
C PHE A 287 -5.68 -12.94 -32.25
N THR A 288 -6.83 -13.06 -31.60
CA THR A 288 -7.09 -14.14 -30.64
C THR A 288 -7.30 -15.49 -31.34
N SER A 289 -8.02 -15.52 -32.48
CA SER A 289 -8.24 -16.74 -33.25
C SER A 289 -6.96 -17.25 -33.91
N ASP A 290 -6.18 -16.36 -34.52
CA ASP A 290 -4.95 -16.72 -35.23
C ASP A 290 -3.87 -17.19 -34.25
N ASN A 291 -3.76 -16.56 -33.08
CA ASN A 291 -2.87 -17.05 -32.03
C ASN A 291 -3.32 -18.39 -31.47
N LEU A 292 -4.61 -18.59 -31.18
CA LEU A 292 -5.11 -19.88 -30.67
C LEU A 292 -4.86 -21.01 -31.67
N GLN A 293 -5.06 -20.77 -32.98
CA GLN A 293 -4.76 -21.73 -34.03
C GLN A 293 -3.25 -22.00 -34.12
N THR A 294 -2.42 -20.97 -34.01
CA THR A 294 -0.95 -21.11 -34.06
C THR A 294 -0.42 -21.88 -32.84
N TYR A 295 -0.88 -21.55 -31.63
CA TYR A 295 -0.53 -22.27 -30.41
C TYR A 295 -1.08 -23.71 -30.41
N GLY A 296 -2.29 -23.92 -30.94
CA GLY A 296 -2.88 -25.24 -31.11
C GLY A 296 -2.07 -26.12 -32.06
N MET A 297 -1.66 -25.59 -33.21
CA MET A 297 -0.82 -26.31 -34.18
C MET A 297 0.59 -26.59 -33.64
N MET A 298 1.16 -25.68 -32.83
CA MET A 298 2.44 -25.89 -32.17
C MET A 298 2.38 -27.03 -31.14
N LEU A 299 1.32 -27.07 -30.32
CA LEU A 299 1.13 -28.13 -29.32
C LEU A 299 0.91 -29.51 -29.97
N ILE A 300 0.14 -29.57 -31.06
CA ILE A 300 -0.05 -30.80 -31.83
C ILE A 300 1.28 -31.27 -32.45
N GLY A 301 2.07 -30.35 -33.00
CA GLY A 301 3.40 -30.65 -33.55
C GLY A 301 4.37 -31.22 -32.50
N ILE A 302 4.39 -30.65 -31.29
CA ILE A 302 5.22 -31.14 -30.18
C ILE A 302 4.76 -32.53 -29.73
N LEU A 303 3.45 -32.76 -29.60
CA LEU A 303 2.90 -34.06 -29.21
C LEU A 303 3.22 -35.16 -30.22
N LEU A 304 3.06 -34.87 -31.53
CA LEU A 304 3.42 -35.81 -32.58
C LEU A 304 4.94 -36.06 -32.63
N GLY A 305 5.74 -35.01 -32.46
CA GLY A 305 7.20 -35.12 -32.37
C GLY A 305 7.64 -36.06 -31.25
N LEU A 306 7.10 -35.89 -30.04
CA LEU A 306 7.41 -36.74 -28.88
C LEU A 306 6.97 -38.20 -29.09
N LEU A 307 5.85 -38.42 -29.78
CA LEU A 307 5.34 -39.77 -30.08
C LEU A 307 6.18 -40.50 -31.15
N CYS A 308 6.83 -39.78 -32.06
CA CYS A 308 7.69 -40.35 -33.09
C CYS A 308 9.13 -40.69 -32.62
N ILE A 309 9.60 -40.11 -31.51
CA ILE A 309 10.94 -40.38 -30.92
C ILE A 309 11.20 -41.88 -30.68
N PRO A 310 10.31 -42.67 -30.07
CA PRO A 310 10.57 -44.11 -29.85
C PRO A 310 10.68 -44.91 -31.15
N PHE A 311 9.89 -44.56 -32.17
CA PHE A 311 9.94 -45.22 -33.48
C PHE A 311 11.24 -44.92 -34.24
N ILE A 312 11.69 -43.67 -34.24
CA ILE A 312 12.95 -43.28 -34.88
C ILE A 312 14.16 -43.92 -34.18
N LYS A 313 14.17 -43.97 -32.83
CA LYS A 313 15.20 -44.70 -32.07
C LYS A 313 15.19 -46.20 -32.39
N GLY A 314 14.01 -46.80 -32.59
CA GLY A 314 13.87 -48.20 -33.00
C GLY A 314 14.49 -48.47 -34.38
N ILE A 315 14.20 -47.63 -35.37
CA ILE A 315 14.72 -47.76 -36.74
C ILE A 315 16.24 -47.56 -36.79
N LEU A 316 16.78 -46.58 -36.05
CA LEU A 316 18.22 -46.34 -35.97
C LEU A 316 18.97 -47.50 -35.29
N LYS A 317 18.35 -48.14 -34.29
CA LYS A 317 18.93 -49.31 -33.60
C LYS A 317 18.93 -50.56 -34.50
N LEU A 318 17.92 -50.72 -35.36
CA LEU A 318 17.87 -51.77 -36.38
C LEU A 318 18.94 -51.56 -37.45
N ARG A 319 19.12 -50.32 -37.94
CA ARG A 319 20.15 -50.00 -38.94
C ARG A 319 21.58 -50.24 -38.44
N LYS A 320 21.86 -49.90 -37.18
CA LYS A 320 23.17 -50.16 -36.53
C LYS A 320 23.46 -51.65 -36.32
N LYS A 321 22.41 -52.48 -36.20
CA LYS A 321 22.56 -53.95 -36.10
C LYS A 321 22.89 -54.59 -37.45
N THR A 322 22.42 -54.01 -38.56
CA THR A 322 22.71 -54.50 -39.92
C THR A 322 24.15 -54.16 -40.36
N GLU A 323 24.70 -53.02 -39.92
CA GLU A 323 26.10 -52.64 -40.21
C GLU A 323 27.14 -53.44 -39.41
N ASN A 324 26.78 -53.98 -38.24
CA ASN A 324 27.68 -54.81 -37.42
C ASN A 324 27.68 -56.30 -37.79
N ASN A 325 26.86 -56.72 -38.77
CA ASN A 325 26.69 -58.12 -39.18
C ASN A 325 27.16 -58.38 -40.62
N ASN A 326 27.96 -57.47 -41.20
CA ASN A 326 28.56 -57.61 -42.53
C ASN A 326 30.08 -57.53 -42.45
#